data_AF-A0A653XBF5-F1
#
_entry.id   AF-A0A653XBF5-F1
#
_cell.length_a   1.000
_cell.length_b   1.000
_cell.length_c   1.000
_cell.angle_alpha   90.00
_cell.angle_beta   90.00
_cell.angle_gamma   90.00
#
_symmetry.space_group_name_H-M   'P 1'
#
loop_
_entity.id
_entity.type
_entity.pdbx_description
1 polymer ?
#
loop_
_entity_poly.entity_id
_entity_poly.type
_entity_poly.pdbx_seq_one_letter_code
_entity_poly.pdbx_strand_id
1 'polypeptide(L)'
;MALLEMPAASGPAVPDPTLNKYSARQLAVATTWADHFKLNGNNRSDFLRHYLRSTATTRCWTVPLGDPSQKVQPVLTRMGDHLQLFDGQQIRSMTLRPADRIANKPPKPVAAANLISRLGERWHAVSLLTSFSKSARALSMKMADADLGQLKRRQWITSTGRHNRFFGVRCRFYLIQIGAALKAFNLHLDQELLFAIRSVSCPSPELYNWLATGDRTRRLQALRAQPILIPLMVLSEDMHWPGWDEDNAKSSPWGCLNRFMHWSPSNSVLPGQVIGTAVDNGLPLNDVLAWLLSSIRSSVRFLGQVRPHHAGSALTHLQREGRGSGWHALLAGASLGNRRPTRKSDWTAFYSIWQELPYDLRYGGSNLNRLFTGCPSDWGDPAWAKISTRLADLKELLNNLDSGTPDAISAKARLKRFLSASTYHQIGHLVDDFHKALYVIRAELDAQDPARKDSDEFTRWQALLPNKGIVDCPNGLQIVELQCPSDLIAEHLALSHCIDTYDEWAYLGHCRLVSVRRDGRPLASAELTLRNRTPTETIDRWTPRHLHTQQLRSRGNAPVPKNSPVNDAYVWFIDQVKSGAIPVVLDWPDMTQYMTRFADYGRKERHIRAVAQWVLQRLGDV
;
A
#
# COMPACT_ATOMS: atom_id res chain seq x y z
N MET A 1 -41.30 50.13 16.66
CA MET A 1 -40.22 49.85 17.63
C MET A 1 -40.64 48.66 18.47
N ALA A 2 -40.19 47.46 18.10
CA ALA A 2 -40.41 46.22 18.83
C ALA A 2 -39.08 45.81 19.46
N LEU A 3 -39.12 45.56 20.77
CA LEU A 3 -37.99 45.22 21.61
C LEU A 3 -37.36 43.89 21.19
N LEU A 4 -36.05 43.93 20.94
CA LEU A 4 -35.18 42.77 20.80
C LEU A 4 -35.09 42.05 22.15
N GLU A 5 -35.78 40.91 22.27
CA GLU A 5 -35.45 39.92 23.30
C GLU A 5 -34.10 39.29 22.96
N MET A 6 -33.10 39.59 23.79
CA MET A 6 -31.85 38.85 23.79
C MET A 6 -32.08 37.45 24.37
N PRO A 7 -31.52 36.38 23.77
CA PRO A 7 -31.55 35.07 24.39
C PRO A 7 -30.72 35.12 25.68
N ALA A 8 -31.37 34.74 26.79
CA ALA A 8 -30.79 34.68 28.12
C ALA A 8 -29.47 33.88 28.13
N ALA A 9 -28.46 34.43 28.80
CA ALA A 9 -27.23 33.74 29.10
C ALA A 9 -27.54 32.44 29.87
N SER A 10 -27.16 31.30 29.29
CA SER A 10 -27.16 30.01 29.98
C SER A 10 -26.28 30.13 31.23
N GLY A 11 -26.89 30.10 32.42
CA GLY A 11 -26.21 30.17 33.71
C GLY A 11 -25.14 29.07 33.91
N PRO A 12 -24.27 29.21 34.92
CA PRO A 12 -23.19 28.27 35.17
C PRO A 12 -23.77 26.89 35.45
N ALA A 13 -23.40 25.91 34.61
CA ALA A 13 -23.79 24.52 34.79
C ALA A 13 -23.36 24.04 36.19
N VAL A 14 -24.31 23.56 36.99
CA VAL A 14 -24.06 22.93 38.29
C VAL A 14 -22.96 21.87 38.10
N PRO A 15 -21.84 21.94 38.85
CA PRO A 15 -20.76 20.97 38.71
C PRO A 15 -21.30 19.58 39.09
N ASP A 16 -21.28 18.67 38.13
CA ASP A 16 -21.69 17.29 38.34
C ASP A 16 -20.90 16.68 39.52
N PRO A 17 -21.56 16.35 40.65
CA PRO A 17 -20.88 15.99 41.90
C PRO A 17 -20.05 14.70 41.76
N THR A 18 -20.34 13.87 40.75
CA THR A 18 -19.56 12.66 40.46
C THR A 18 -18.16 12.94 39.92
N LEU A 19 -17.89 14.19 39.52
CA LEU A 19 -16.61 14.66 39.01
C LEU A 19 -15.64 15.11 40.11
N ASN A 20 -16.12 15.37 41.33
CA ASN A 20 -15.32 15.87 42.46
C ASN A 20 -14.20 14.92 42.91
N LYS A 21 -14.25 13.64 42.49
CA LYS A 21 -13.21 12.64 42.76
C LYS A 21 -11.98 12.73 41.84
N TYR A 22 -12.03 13.56 40.78
CA TYR A 22 -10.92 13.74 39.85
C TYR A 22 -10.15 15.03 40.15
N SER A 23 -8.85 15.04 39.87
CA SER A 23 -8.02 16.22 40.12
C SER A 23 -8.37 17.39 39.20
N ALA A 24 -8.08 18.62 39.63
CA ALA A 24 -8.29 19.83 38.82
C ALA A 24 -7.63 19.72 37.43
N ARG A 25 -6.45 19.10 37.35
CA ARG A 25 -5.74 18.85 36.09
C ARG A 25 -6.49 17.87 35.18
N GLN A 26 -7.04 16.79 35.72
CA GLN A 26 -7.84 15.83 34.95
C GLN A 26 -9.10 16.49 34.39
N LEU A 27 -9.79 17.28 35.22
CA LEU A 27 -10.96 18.04 34.83
C LEU A 27 -10.64 19.04 33.72
N ALA A 28 -9.56 19.82 33.85
CA ALA A 28 -9.14 20.79 32.84
C ALA A 28 -8.88 20.14 31.46
N VAL A 29 -8.21 18.97 31.43
CA VAL A 29 -7.99 18.22 30.19
C VAL A 29 -9.30 17.72 29.60
N ALA A 30 -10.20 17.17 30.42
CA ALA A 30 -11.50 16.68 29.94
C ALA A 30 -12.37 17.82 29.40
N THR A 31 -12.40 18.98 30.08
CA THR A 31 -13.04 20.23 29.66
C THR A 31 -12.50 20.70 28.32
N THR A 32 -11.16 20.71 28.14
CA THR A 32 -10.53 21.10 26.87
C THR A 32 -11.01 20.24 25.69
N TRP A 33 -11.19 18.93 25.90
CA TRP A 33 -11.73 18.06 24.86
C TRP A 33 -13.22 18.27 24.63
N ALA A 34 -14.00 18.48 25.69
CA ALA A 34 -15.41 18.80 25.55
C ALA A 34 -15.62 20.09 24.74
N ASP A 35 -14.79 21.12 24.95
CA ASP A 35 -14.78 22.36 24.18
C ASP A 35 -14.37 22.13 22.73
N HIS A 36 -13.34 21.30 22.50
CA HIS A 36 -12.94 20.91 21.15
C HIS A 36 -14.08 20.26 20.34
N PHE A 37 -14.90 19.45 21.01
CA PHE A 37 -16.09 18.82 20.41
C PHE A 37 -17.35 19.68 20.48
N LYS A 38 -17.26 20.92 20.98
CA LYS A 38 -18.37 21.87 21.12
C LYS A 38 -19.57 21.28 21.91
N LEU A 39 -19.28 20.58 23.01
CA LEU A 39 -20.31 19.92 23.82
C LEU A 39 -20.85 20.85 24.90
N ASN A 40 -22.19 20.91 24.98
CA ASN A 40 -22.94 21.73 25.93
C ASN A 40 -23.91 20.86 26.75
N GLY A 41 -24.34 21.38 27.90
CA GLY A 41 -25.36 20.77 28.76
C GLY A 41 -25.06 19.31 29.12
N ASN A 42 -26.10 18.45 29.06
CA ASN A 42 -25.99 17.03 29.44
C ASN A 42 -24.97 16.26 28.60
N ASN A 43 -24.81 16.59 27.31
CA ASN A 43 -23.80 15.95 26.46
C ASN A 43 -22.37 16.21 26.95
N ARG A 44 -22.13 17.40 27.51
CA ARG A 44 -20.85 17.74 28.15
C ARG A 44 -20.62 16.89 29.39
N SER A 45 -21.58 16.87 30.31
CA SER A 45 -21.46 16.12 31.57
C SER A 45 -21.28 14.61 31.33
N ASP A 46 -22.04 14.03 30.40
CA ASP A 46 -21.93 12.63 30.01
C ASP A 46 -20.54 12.31 29.42
N PHE A 47 -20.04 13.16 28.53
CA PHE A 47 -18.71 13.03 27.95
C PHE A 47 -17.62 13.12 29.03
N LEU A 48 -17.69 14.14 29.90
CA LEU A 48 -16.71 14.33 30.98
C LEU A 48 -16.67 13.10 31.91
N ARG A 49 -17.83 12.62 32.38
CA ARG A 49 -17.92 11.40 33.20
C ARG A 49 -17.28 10.21 32.51
N HIS A 50 -17.62 9.97 31.25
CA HIS A 50 -17.12 8.82 30.50
C HIS A 50 -15.63 8.92 30.22
N TYR A 51 -15.16 10.06 29.70
CA TYR A 51 -13.76 10.30 29.38
C TYR A 51 -12.88 10.15 30.62
N LEU A 52 -13.26 10.79 31.73
CA LEU A 52 -12.50 10.69 32.99
C LEU A 52 -12.49 9.26 33.52
N ARG A 53 -13.62 8.55 33.50
CA ARG A 53 -13.67 7.14 33.90
C ARG A 53 -12.79 6.24 33.00
N SER A 54 -12.83 6.46 31.69
CA SER A 54 -12.05 5.69 30.71
C SER A 54 -10.55 5.90 30.87
N THR A 55 -10.14 7.11 31.28
CA THR A 55 -8.74 7.54 31.33
C THR A 55 -8.13 7.55 32.73
N ALA A 56 -8.92 7.29 33.78
CA ALA A 56 -8.47 7.28 35.17
C ALA A 56 -7.49 6.15 35.52
N THR A 57 -7.47 5.06 34.75
CA THR A 57 -6.58 3.93 34.99
C THR A 57 -5.89 3.52 33.70
N THR A 58 -4.65 3.04 33.80
CA THR A 58 -3.95 2.45 32.66
C THR A 58 -4.69 1.18 32.26
N ARG A 59 -5.15 1.09 31.01
CA ARG A 59 -5.80 -0.12 30.47
C ARG A 59 -4.77 -1.12 29.94
N CYS A 60 -3.50 -0.90 30.25
CA CYS A 60 -2.38 -1.76 29.90
C CYS A 60 -1.69 -2.21 31.19
N TRP A 61 -1.41 -3.50 31.30
CA TRP A 61 -0.67 -4.10 32.41
C TRP A 61 -0.10 -5.46 32.02
N THR A 62 0.88 -5.93 32.78
CA THR A 62 1.51 -7.24 32.63
C THR A 62 1.65 -7.89 33.98
N VAL A 63 1.29 -9.17 34.09
CA VAL A 63 1.32 -9.96 35.31
C VAL A 63 2.07 -11.26 35.04
N PRO A 64 3.28 -11.46 35.59
CA PRO A 64 3.95 -12.76 35.54
C PRO A 64 3.15 -13.81 36.32
N LEU A 65 3.24 -15.04 35.87
CA LEU A 65 2.56 -16.21 36.42
C LEU A 65 3.64 -17.24 36.78
N GLY A 66 3.47 -17.91 37.91
CA GLY A 66 4.43 -18.92 38.36
C GLY A 66 5.55 -18.37 39.23
N ASP A 67 6.64 -19.13 39.33
CA ASP A 67 7.75 -18.85 40.24
C ASP A 67 8.67 -17.73 39.69
N PRO A 68 8.87 -16.63 40.43
CA PRO A 68 9.79 -15.56 40.07
C PRO A 68 11.24 -16.00 39.82
N SER A 69 11.65 -17.16 40.33
CA SER A 69 13.01 -17.69 40.14
C SER A 69 13.29 -18.20 38.72
N GLN A 70 12.25 -18.45 37.91
CA GLN A 70 12.40 -18.99 36.57
C GLN A 70 12.73 -17.90 35.54
N LYS A 71 13.75 -18.16 34.70
CA LYS A 71 14.14 -17.26 33.60
C LYS A 71 13.07 -17.11 32.53
N VAL A 72 12.35 -18.19 32.21
CA VAL A 72 11.21 -18.22 31.28
C VAL A 72 10.00 -18.59 32.11
N GLN A 73 9.02 -17.69 32.19
CA GLN A 73 7.83 -17.89 33.01
C GLN A 73 6.58 -17.47 32.24
N PRO A 74 5.43 -18.15 32.43
CA PRO A 74 4.20 -17.73 31.80
C PRO A 74 3.84 -16.30 32.23
N VAL A 75 3.26 -15.52 31.34
CA VAL A 75 2.93 -14.12 31.61
C VAL A 75 1.66 -13.70 30.87
N LEU A 76 0.81 -12.96 31.58
CA LEU A 76 -0.42 -12.41 31.03
C LEU A 76 -0.32 -10.89 30.89
N THR A 77 -0.59 -10.38 29.69
CA THR A 77 -0.56 -8.96 29.40
C THR A 77 -1.88 -8.50 28.81
N ARG A 78 -2.41 -7.40 29.34
CA ARG A 78 -3.55 -6.68 28.77
C ARG A 78 -3.08 -5.39 28.12
N MET A 79 -3.66 -5.06 26.97
CA MET A 79 -3.48 -3.80 26.25
C MET A 79 -4.85 -3.35 25.70
N GLY A 80 -5.58 -2.54 26.45
CA GLY A 80 -6.93 -2.11 26.05
C GLY A 80 -7.93 -3.26 26.06
N ASP A 81 -8.49 -3.59 24.90
CA ASP A 81 -9.33 -4.76 24.64
C ASP A 81 -8.52 -5.96 24.12
N HIS A 82 -7.19 -5.89 24.08
CA HIS A 82 -6.33 -7.01 23.70
C HIS A 82 -5.77 -7.71 24.93
N LEU A 83 -5.84 -9.04 24.97
CA LEU A 83 -5.22 -9.86 26.00
C LEU A 83 -4.24 -10.84 25.35
N GLN A 84 -3.04 -10.94 25.89
CA GLN A 84 -1.94 -11.75 25.37
C GLN A 84 -1.36 -12.62 26.48
N LEU A 85 -1.19 -13.90 26.18
CA LEU A 85 -0.62 -14.90 27.06
C LEU A 85 0.68 -15.42 26.44
N PHE A 86 1.73 -15.51 27.24
CA PHE A 86 2.81 -16.45 27.01
C PHE A 86 2.66 -17.59 28.00
N ASP A 87 2.57 -18.82 27.53
CA ASP A 87 2.33 -20.00 28.37
C ASP A 87 3.61 -20.70 28.85
N GLY A 88 4.77 -20.08 28.62
CA GLY A 88 6.10 -20.68 28.85
C GLY A 88 6.75 -21.19 27.56
N GLN A 89 5.98 -21.35 26.47
CA GLN A 89 6.52 -21.77 25.17
C GLN A 89 6.03 -20.89 24.01
N GLN A 90 4.72 -20.62 23.92
CA GLN A 90 4.09 -19.90 22.82
C GLN A 90 3.39 -18.62 23.28
N ILE A 91 3.32 -17.66 22.37
CA ILE A 91 2.57 -16.42 22.52
C ILE A 91 1.22 -16.59 21.83
N ARG A 92 0.15 -16.33 22.58
CA ARG A 92 -1.24 -16.44 22.13
C ARG A 92 -1.99 -15.17 22.51
N SER A 93 -3.05 -14.82 21.78
CA SER A 93 -3.76 -13.57 22.02
C SER A 93 -5.24 -13.63 21.70
N MET A 94 -6.03 -12.78 22.34
CA MET A 94 -7.46 -12.67 22.12
C MET A 94 -7.97 -11.24 22.25
N THR A 95 -9.10 -10.97 21.59
CA THR A 95 -9.86 -9.72 21.75
C THR A 95 -10.90 -9.91 22.85
N LEU A 96 -10.82 -9.06 23.88
CA LEU A 96 -11.74 -9.01 25.00
C LEU A 96 -13.10 -8.47 24.59
N ARG A 97 -14.14 -9.15 25.06
CA ARG A 97 -15.55 -8.74 24.96
C ARG A 97 -16.00 -8.16 26.30
N PRO A 98 -17.01 -7.27 26.33
CA PRO A 98 -17.58 -6.78 27.59
C PRO A 98 -18.01 -7.89 28.55
N ALA A 99 -18.53 -9.01 27.99
CA ALA A 99 -18.93 -10.19 28.75
C ALA A 99 -17.76 -10.91 29.47
N ASP A 100 -16.51 -10.68 29.05
CA ASP A 100 -15.34 -11.33 29.66
C ASP A 100 -15.05 -10.77 31.06
N ARG A 101 -15.57 -9.59 31.42
CA ARG A 101 -15.46 -8.96 32.75
C ARG A 101 -14.01 -8.84 33.27
N ILE A 102 -13.09 -8.38 32.43
CA ILE A 102 -11.68 -8.21 32.81
C ILE A 102 -11.44 -6.85 33.46
N ALA A 103 -10.84 -6.84 34.65
CA ALA A 103 -10.51 -5.62 35.38
C ALA A 103 -9.44 -4.79 34.66
N ASN A 104 -9.62 -3.46 34.65
CA ASN A 104 -8.65 -2.54 34.05
C ASN A 104 -7.35 -2.47 34.85
N LYS A 105 -7.39 -2.75 36.16
CA LYS A 105 -6.20 -2.83 37.02
C LYS A 105 -5.55 -4.22 36.92
N PRO A 106 -4.23 -4.32 37.13
CA PRO A 106 -3.55 -5.61 37.15
C PRO A 106 -4.13 -6.52 38.25
N PRO A 107 -4.58 -7.74 37.91
CA PRO A 107 -4.97 -8.74 38.91
C PRO A 107 -3.75 -9.28 39.67
N LYS A 108 -3.98 -9.89 40.84
CA LYS A 108 -2.96 -10.71 41.51
C LYS A 108 -2.63 -11.96 40.66
N PRO A 109 -1.42 -12.53 40.73
CA PRO A 109 -1.02 -13.68 39.92
C PRO A 109 -2.00 -14.86 39.96
N VAL A 110 -2.49 -15.24 41.15
CA VAL A 110 -3.49 -16.32 41.32
C VAL A 110 -4.80 -16.01 40.57
N ALA A 111 -5.27 -14.76 40.64
CA ALA A 111 -6.48 -14.35 39.92
C ALA A 111 -6.27 -14.29 38.40
N ALA A 112 -5.05 -13.98 37.94
CA ALA A 112 -4.67 -14.02 36.53
C ALA A 112 -4.64 -15.47 35.99
N ALA A 113 -4.13 -16.41 36.79
CA ALA A 113 -4.16 -17.84 36.44
C ALA A 113 -5.60 -18.36 36.31
N ASN A 114 -6.47 -18.08 37.29
CA ASN A 114 -7.89 -18.45 37.24
C ASN A 114 -8.62 -17.82 36.04
N LEU A 115 -8.21 -16.61 35.66
CA LEU A 115 -8.76 -15.92 34.51
C LEU A 115 -8.46 -16.68 33.20
N ILE A 116 -7.24 -17.18 33.03
CA ILE A 116 -6.82 -17.92 31.83
C ILE A 116 -7.68 -19.18 31.68
N SER A 117 -7.84 -19.96 32.74
CA SER A 117 -8.67 -21.17 32.73
C SER A 117 -10.12 -20.89 32.35
N ARG A 118 -10.67 -19.74 32.76
CA ARG A 118 -12.05 -19.33 32.41
C ARG A 118 -12.23 -18.91 30.95
N LEU A 119 -11.19 -18.38 30.31
CA LEU A 119 -11.31 -17.81 28.96
C LEU A 119 -11.31 -18.87 27.84
N GLY A 120 -10.95 -20.12 28.17
CA GLY A 120 -10.97 -21.26 27.25
C GLY A 120 -10.00 -21.10 26.08
N GLU A 121 -10.40 -21.58 24.90
CA GLU A 121 -9.53 -21.70 23.72
C GLU A 121 -9.55 -20.50 22.75
N ARG A 122 -10.21 -19.38 23.10
CA ARG A 122 -10.45 -18.23 22.19
C ARG A 122 -9.21 -17.36 21.91
N TRP A 123 -8.07 -17.96 21.58
CA TRP A 123 -6.78 -17.28 21.44
C TRP A 123 -6.31 -17.11 19.99
N HIS A 124 -7.16 -16.49 19.16
CA HIS A 124 -6.92 -16.35 17.71
C HIS A 124 -6.65 -14.91 17.24
N ALA A 125 -6.44 -13.95 18.16
CA ALA A 125 -6.11 -12.58 17.79
C ALA A 125 -4.62 -12.42 17.48
N VAL A 126 -4.28 -11.39 16.70
CA VAL A 126 -2.88 -11.07 16.33
C VAL A 126 -2.09 -10.61 17.55
N SER A 127 -1.05 -11.34 17.92
CA SER A 127 -0.17 -11.00 19.03
C SER A 127 0.77 -9.82 18.71
N LEU A 128 1.38 -9.24 19.75
CA LEU A 128 2.25 -8.07 19.67
C LEU A 128 3.54 -8.29 20.45
N LEU A 129 4.68 -7.96 19.84
CA LEU A 129 5.99 -7.88 20.51
C LEU A 129 6.56 -6.45 20.54
N THR A 130 5.92 -5.52 19.83
CA THR A 130 6.37 -4.13 19.71
C THR A 130 5.21 -3.16 19.53
N SER A 131 5.32 -1.98 20.15
CA SER A 131 4.38 -0.87 19.99
C SER A 131 4.57 -0.11 18.66
N PHE A 132 5.64 -0.39 17.91
CA PHE A 132 5.89 0.24 16.61
C PHE A 132 5.15 -0.43 15.44
N SER A 133 4.38 -1.48 15.69
CA SER A 133 3.63 -2.23 14.68
C SER A 133 2.35 -1.51 14.22
N LYS A 134 1.82 -1.87 13.05
CA LYS A 134 0.51 -1.37 12.58
C LYS A 134 -0.62 -1.80 13.52
N SER A 135 -0.58 -3.05 13.99
CA SER A 135 -1.57 -3.61 14.93
C SER A 135 -1.58 -2.86 16.26
N ALA A 136 -0.41 -2.48 16.81
CA ALA A 136 -0.34 -1.64 18.00
C ALA A 136 -0.91 -0.24 17.77
N ARG A 137 -0.66 0.39 16.60
CA ARG A 137 -1.28 1.67 16.24
C ARG A 137 -2.79 1.56 16.14
N ALA A 138 -3.31 0.51 15.48
CA ALA A 138 -4.74 0.25 15.38
C ALA A 138 -5.37 0.05 16.77
N LEU A 139 -4.71 -0.69 17.65
CA LEU A 139 -5.13 -0.86 19.04
C LEU A 139 -5.18 0.47 19.79
N SER A 140 -4.14 1.31 19.66
CA SER A 140 -4.11 2.65 20.26
C SER A 140 -5.24 3.55 19.76
N MET A 141 -5.63 3.42 18.48
CA MET A 141 -6.75 4.13 17.89
C MET A 141 -8.09 3.65 18.49
N LYS A 142 -8.29 2.33 18.61
CA LYS A 142 -9.48 1.77 19.28
C LYS A 142 -9.60 2.24 20.73
N MET A 143 -8.47 2.34 21.43
CA MET A 143 -8.45 2.86 22.80
C MET A 143 -8.83 4.34 22.87
N ALA A 144 -8.35 5.17 21.92
CA ALA A 144 -8.74 6.57 21.80
C ALA A 144 -10.21 6.73 21.43
N ASP A 145 -10.73 5.90 20.52
CA ASP A 145 -12.15 5.83 20.18
C ASP A 145 -13.02 5.49 21.39
N ALA A 146 -12.58 4.53 22.21
CA ALA A 146 -13.28 4.14 23.42
C ALA A 146 -13.38 5.29 24.44
N ASP A 147 -12.46 6.27 24.41
CA ASP A 147 -12.53 7.46 25.28
C ASP A 147 -13.67 8.41 24.89
N LEU A 148 -14.16 8.35 23.65
CA LEU A 148 -15.28 9.17 23.16
C LEU A 148 -16.64 8.62 23.63
N GLY A 149 -16.74 7.32 23.92
CA GLY A 149 -17.97 6.70 24.39
C GLY A 149 -19.15 6.90 23.44
N GLN A 150 -20.30 7.36 23.96
CA GLN A 150 -21.50 7.60 23.17
C GLN A 150 -21.34 8.75 22.15
N LEU A 151 -20.37 9.66 22.36
CA LEU A 151 -20.14 10.77 21.45
C LEU A 151 -19.82 10.29 20.03
N LYS A 152 -19.03 9.21 19.91
CA LYS A 152 -18.67 8.61 18.62
C LYS A 152 -19.89 8.09 17.84
N ARG A 153 -20.98 7.72 18.53
CA ARG A 153 -22.23 7.29 17.88
C ARG A 153 -23.12 8.48 17.50
N ARG A 154 -23.05 9.56 18.28
CA ARG A 154 -23.87 10.77 18.09
C ARG A 154 -23.29 11.74 17.06
N GLN A 155 -21.98 11.70 16.82
CA GLN A 155 -21.29 12.59 15.90
C GLN A 155 -20.30 11.81 15.04
N TRP A 156 -20.18 12.20 13.77
CA TRP A 156 -19.16 11.68 12.88
C TRP A 156 -17.78 12.24 13.23
N ILE A 157 -17.07 11.56 14.12
CA ILE A 157 -15.74 11.94 14.58
C ILE A 157 -14.71 10.99 13.98
N THR A 158 -13.82 11.52 13.15
CA THR A 158 -12.74 10.76 12.50
C THR A 158 -11.37 11.18 13.00
N SER A 159 -10.37 10.32 12.84
CA SER A 159 -8.97 10.62 13.22
C SER A 159 -8.27 11.60 12.28
N THR A 160 -8.97 12.13 11.28
CA THR A 160 -8.47 13.04 10.26
C THR A 160 -9.04 14.45 10.45
N GLY A 161 -8.39 15.44 9.83
CA GLY A 161 -8.84 16.84 9.91
C GLY A 161 -8.75 17.42 11.33
N ARG A 162 -9.74 18.22 11.72
CA ARG A 162 -9.71 18.98 12.99
C ARG A 162 -9.55 18.10 14.23
N HIS A 163 -10.09 16.88 14.21
CA HIS A 163 -10.10 15.97 15.35
C HIS A 163 -8.78 15.20 15.55
N ASN A 164 -7.84 15.31 14.59
CA ASN A 164 -6.49 14.77 14.76
C ASN A 164 -5.78 15.38 15.99
N ARG A 165 -6.15 16.59 16.43
CA ARG A 165 -5.64 17.18 17.68
C ARG A 165 -5.95 16.31 18.91
N PHE A 166 -7.11 15.65 18.93
CA PHE A 166 -7.46 14.67 19.96
C PHE A 166 -6.74 13.34 19.71
N PHE A 167 -6.96 12.72 18.54
CA PHE A 167 -6.47 11.38 18.26
C PHE A 167 -4.94 11.27 18.27
N GLY A 168 -4.22 12.26 17.71
CA GLY A 168 -2.76 12.27 17.70
C GLY A 168 -2.16 12.25 19.11
N VAL A 169 -2.73 13.01 20.04
CA VAL A 169 -2.28 13.04 21.44
C VAL A 169 -2.66 11.74 22.16
N ARG A 170 -3.91 11.28 22.02
CA ARG A 170 -4.40 10.06 22.70
C ARG A 170 -3.70 8.80 22.20
N CYS A 171 -3.49 8.66 20.88
CA CYS A 171 -2.79 7.51 20.32
C CYS A 171 -1.35 7.44 20.81
N ARG A 172 -0.62 8.57 20.85
CA ARG A 172 0.75 8.61 21.39
C ARG A 172 0.78 8.17 22.87
N PHE A 173 -0.15 8.68 23.67
CA PHE A 173 -0.29 8.28 25.07
C PHE A 173 -0.51 6.76 25.23
N TYR A 174 -1.40 6.17 24.43
CA TYR A 174 -1.65 4.73 24.49
C TYR A 174 -0.51 3.88 23.94
N LEU A 175 0.20 4.35 22.90
CA LEU A 175 1.39 3.66 22.40
C LEU A 175 2.50 3.56 23.45
N ILE A 176 2.66 4.58 24.30
CA ILE A 176 3.59 4.54 25.44
C ILE A 176 3.16 3.46 26.44
N GLN A 177 1.87 3.40 26.79
CA GLN A 177 1.36 2.38 27.73
C GLN A 177 1.47 0.95 27.17
N ILE A 178 1.12 0.76 25.89
CA ILE A 178 1.30 -0.50 25.16
C ILE A 178 2.79 -0.88 25.18
N GLY A 179 3.68 0.06 24.88
CA GLY A 179 5.13 -0.17 24.92
C GLY A 179 5.64 -0.59 26.29
N ALA A 180 5.16 0.04 27.37
CA ALA A 180 5.53 -0.32 28.74
C ALA A 180 5.06 -1.74 29.12
N ALA A 181 3.81 -2.09 28.79
CA ALA A 181 3.28 -3.43 29.03
C ALA A 181 4.03 -4.51 28.23
N LEU A 182 4.32 -4.25 26.95
CA LEU A 182 5.10 -5.15 26.09
C LEU A 182 6.56 -5.26 26.55
N LYS A 183 7.16 -4.19 27.07
CA LYS A 183 8.50 -4.26 27.66
C LYS A 183 8.52 -5.23 28.83
N ALA A 184 7.55 -5.13 29.74
CA ALA A 184 7.41 -6.06 30.85
C ALA A 184 7.14 -7.51 30.36
N PHE A 185 6.27 -7.69 29.37
CA PHE A 185 5.96 -9.00 28.79
C PHE A 185 7.21 -9.68 28.20
N ASN A 186 7.97 -8.93 27.40
CA ASN A 186 9.15 -9.42 26.70
C ASN A 186 10.30 -9.85 27.63
N LEU A 187 10.32 -9.41 28.89
CA LEU A 187 11.33 -9.83 29.88
C LEU A 187 11.18 -11.32 30.27
N HIS A 188 9.97 -11.88 30.12
CA HIS A 188 9.67 -13.25 30.52
C HIS A 188 9.76 -14.27 29.36
N LEU A 189 9.99 -13.78 28.15
CA LEU A 189 10.21 -14.61 26.96
C LEU A 189 11.65 -15.13 26.90
N ASP A 190 11.88 -16.11 26.02
CA ASP A 190 13.23 -16.56 25.71
C ASP A 190 14.01 -15.44 25.00
N GLN A 191 15.08 -14.97 25.66
CA GLN A 191 15.86 -13.83 25.18
C GLN A 191 16.69 -14.16 23.94
N GLU A 192 17.09 -15.42 23.74
CA GLU A 192 17.81 -15.81 22.53
C GLU A 192 16.87 -15.78 21.32
N LEU A 193 15.66 -16.32 21.45
CA LEU A 193 14.67 -16.28 20.37
C LEU A 193 14.25 -14.83 20.06
N LEU A 194 14.03 -14.02 21.10
CA LEU A 194 13.73 -12.60 20.92
C LEU A 194 14.88 -11.85 20.22
N PHE A 195 16.13 -12.14 20.57
CA PHE A 195 17.28 -11.57 19.89
C PHE A 195 17.33 -12.01 18.42
N ALA A 196 17.12 -13.29 18.14
CA ALA A 196 17.14 -13.84 16.78
C ALA A 196 16.13 -13.15 15.86
N ILE A 197 14.86 -13.05 16.25
CA ILE A 197 13.82 -12.42 15.43
C ILE A 197 14.04 -10.90 15.26
N ARG A 198 14.63 -10.24 16.25
CA ARG A 198 15.00 -8.81 16.16
C ARG A 198 16.20 -8.60 15.24
N SER A 199 17.18 -9.50 15.25
CA SER A 199 18.37 -9.42 14.39
C SER A 199 18.03 -9.46 12.90
N VAL A 200 16.95 -10.15 12.53
CA VAL A 200 16.42 -10.19 11.16
C VAL A 200 15.38 -9.10 10.86
N SER A 201 15.23 -8.10 11.75
CA SER A 201 14.23 -7.01 11.65
C SER A 201 12.77 -7.50 11.56
N CYS A 202 12.45 -8.63 12.18
CA CYS A 202 11.12 -9.24 12.14
C CYS A 202 10.62 -9.61 13.56
N PRO A 203 10.29 -8.62 14.42
CA PRO A 203 9.78 -8.87 15.77
C PRO A 203 8.32 -9.36 15.74
N SER A 204 8.07 -10.50 15.11
CA SER A 204 6.77 -11.15 14.97
C SER A 204 6.60 -12.26 16.03
N PRO A 205 5.45 -12.31 16.71
CA PRO A 205 5.07 -13.44 17.56
C PRO A 205 4.97 -14.77 16.80
N GLU A 206 4.49 -14.77 15.56
CA GLU A 206 4.39 -15.97 14.72
C GLU A 206 5.77 -16.58 14.44
N LEU A 207 6.76 -15.74 14.12
CA LEU A 207 8.14 -16.19 13.96
C LEU A 207 8.76 -16.67 15.28
N TYR A 208 8.46 -15.99 16.39
CA TYR A 208 8.86 -16.45 17.72
C TYR A 208 8.30 -17.85 18.02
N ASN A 209 6.99 -18.04 17.84
CA ASN A 209 6.31 -19.31 18.07
C ASN A 209 6.84 -20.41 17.15
N TRP A 210 7.15 -20.08 15.89
CA TRP A 210 7.78 -21.01 14.97
C TRP A 210 9.14 -21.46 15.49
N LEU A 211 10.00 -20.57 16.01
CA LEU A 211 11.26 -21.00 16.61
C LEU A 211 11.07 -21.85 17.87
N ALA A 212 10.04 -21.57 18.68
CA ALA A 212 9.82 -22.20 19.99
C ALA A 212 9.17 -23.60 19.96
N THR A 213 8.61 -24.03 18.82
CA THR A 213 7.73 -25.22 18.73
C THR A 213 8.32 -26.43 18.02
N GLY A 214 9.46 -26.32 17.35
CA GLY A 214 10.14 -27.45 16.70
C GLY A 214 11.55 -27.67 17.24
N ASP A 215 12.45 -28.19 16.40
CA ASP A 215 13.86 -28.29 16.76
C ASP A 215 14.47 -26.89 16.79
N ARG A 216 14.50 -26.31 17.99
CA ARG A 216 15.01 -24.95 18.26
C ARG A 216 16.38 -24.72 17.62
N THR A 217 17.29 -25.68 17.74
CA THR A 217 18.67 -25.54 17.25
C THR A 217 18.68 -25.46 15.73
N ARG A 218 17.99 -26.39 15.05
CA ARG A 218 17.90 -26.39 13.57
C ARG A 218 17.15 -25.16 13.06
N ARG A 219 16.06 -24.76 13.72
CA ARG A 219 15.26 -23.58 13.32
C ARG A 219 16.01 -22.26 13.49
N LEU A 220 16.82 -22.11 14.54
CA LEU A 220 17.72 -20.96 14.69
C LEU A 220 18.82 -20.95 13.61
N GLN A 221 19.41 -22.11 13.29
CA GLN A 221 20.38 -22.23 12.20
C GLN A 221 19.76 -21.88 10.84
N ALA A 222 18.54 -22.37 10.57
CA ALA A 222 17.79 -22.05 9.36
C ALA A 222 17.51 -20.55 9.23
N LEU A 223 17.07 -19.89 10.32
CA LEU A 223 16.85 -18.45 10.33
C LEU A 223 18.13 -17.66 10.07
N ARG A 224 19.27 -18.10 10.63
CA ARG A 224 20.58 -17.46 10.37
C ARG A 224 21.03 -17.66 8.92
N ALA A 225 20.80 -18.84 8.35
CA ALA A 225 21.16 -19.16 6.97
C ALA A 225 20.27 -18.45 5.92
N GLN A 226 19.01 -18.19 6.28
CA GLN A 226 18.02 -17.60 5.39
C GLN A 226 17.20 -16.50 6.12
N PRO A 227 17.83 -15.35 6.44
CA PRO A 227 17.24 -14.33 7.31
C PRO A 227 16.11 -13.52 6.66
N ILE A 228 15.91 -13.62 5.34
CA ILE A 228 14.86 -12.93 4.60
C ILE A 228 13.70 -13.87 4.28
N LEU A 229 13.99 -15.03 3.66
CA LEU A 229 12.98 -15.95 3.16
C LEU A 229 12.29 -16.73 4.29
N ILE A 230 12.99 -17.14 5.35
CA ILE A 230 12.36 -17.88 6.47
C ILE A 230 11.28 -17.03 7.14
N PRO A 231 11.54 -15.78 7.57
CA PRO A 231 10.47 -14.94 8.14
C PRO A 231 9.31 -14.72 7.18
N LEU A 232 9.56 -14.55 5.88
CA LEU A 232 8.49 -14.42 4.89
C LEU A 232 7.59 -15.66 4.83
N MET A 233 8.19 -16.85 4.84
CA MET A 233 7.45 -18.11 4.76
C MET A 233 6.66 -18.41 6.03
N VAL A 234 7.19 -18.05 7.19
CA VAL A 234 6.47 -18.23 8.45
C VAL A 234 5.27 -17.30 8.57
N LEU A 235 5.33 -16.10 8.00
CA LEU A 235 4.29 -15.07 8.11
C LEU A 235 3.25 -15.04 6.99
N SER A 236 3.53 -15.77 5.90
CA SER A 236 2.63 -15.87 4.76
C SER A 236 1.38 -16.66 5.16
N GLU A 237 0.22 -16.15 4.74
CA GLU A 237 -1.09 -16.77 5.01
C GLU A 237 -1.49 -17.76 3.92
N ASP A 238 -0.94 -17.60 2.72
CA ASP A 238 -1.26 -18.41 1.55
C ASP A 238 0.00 -18.96 0.91
N MET A 239 -0.02 -20.26 0.64
CA MET A 239 0.98 -20.90 -0.19
C MET A 239 0.47 -20.92 -1.63
N HIS A 240 0.84 -19.93 -2.44
CA HIS A 240 0.76 -20.10 -3.90
C HIS A 240 1.87 -21.06 -4.29
N TRP A 241 1.49 -22.32 -4.41
CA TRP A 241 2.44 -23.38 -4.75
C TRP A 241 3.14 -23.06 -6.07
N PRO A 242 4.40 -23.44 -6.23
CA PRO A 242 5.09 -23.41 -7.50
C PRO A 242 4.38 -24.31 -8.52
N GLY A 243 3.56 -23.70 -9.37
CA GLY A 243 2.88 -24.38 -10.49
C GLY A 243 1.44 -24.78 -10.25
N TRP A 244 0.63 -23.97 -9.56
CA TRP A 244 -0.82 -24.02 -9.76
C TRP A 244 -1.16 -23.51 -11.17
N ASP A 245 -0.97 -24.37 -12.17
CA ASP A 245 -2.09 -24.59 -13.09
C ASP A 245 -3.12 -25.37 -12.28
N GLU A 246 -4.39 -24.98 -12.34
CA GLU A 246 -5.48 -25.45 -11.46
C GLU A 246 -5.65 -26.98 -11.40
N ASP A 247 -4.91 -27.73 -12.24
CA ASP A 247 -5.03 -29.18 -12.42
C ASP A 247 -3.86 -30.04 -11.87
N ASN A 248 -2.70 -29.51 -11.45
CA ASN A 248 -1.55 -30.39 -11.07
C ASN A 248 -0.63 -29.85 -9.95
N ALA A 249 -0.88 -30.27 -8.70
CA ALA A 249 0.08 -30.07 -7.61
C ALA A 249 1.35 -30.93 -7.83
N LYS A 250 2.51 -30.28 -8.01
CA LYS A 250 3.80 -30.98 -8.11
C LYS A 250 4.12 -31.69 -6.81
N SER A 251 4.41 -32.99 -6.90
CA SER A 251 4.84 -33.80 -5.76
C SER A 251 6.13 -33.27 -5.13
N SER A 252 6.31 -33.51 -3.84
CA SER A 252 7.56 -33.19 -3.17
C SER A 252 8.62 -34.23 -3.47
N PRO A 253 9.86 -33.82 -3.80
CA PRO A 253 11.00 -34.71 -3.78
C PRO A 253 11.25 -35.34 -2.40
N TRP A 254 10.70 -34.75 -1.33
CA TRP A 254 10.85 -35.22 0.04
C TRP A 254 9.54 -35.81 0.57
N GLY A 255 9.53 -37.12 0.81
CA GLY A 255 8.34 -37.86 1.26
C GLY A 255 7.66 -37.26 2.50
N CYS A 256 8.44 -36.74 3.47
CA CYS A 256 7.90 -36.13 4.69
C CYS A 256 7.14 -34.82 4.44
N LEU A 257 7.31 -34.19 3.28
CA LEU A 257 6.56 -33.00 2.88
C LEU A 257 5.31 -33.35 2.06
N ASN A 258 5.18 -34.59 1.55
CA ASN A 258 4.04 -34.99 0.70
C ASN A 258 2.68 -34.85 1.40
N ARG A 259 2.63 -34.96 2.74
CA ARG A 259 1.42 -34.72 3.54
C ARG A 259 0.81 -33.33 3.36
N PHE A 260 1.62 -32.37 2.93
CA PHE A 260 1.20 -30.99 2.69
C PHE A 260 0.79 -30.73 1.23
N MET A 261 0.85 -31.76 0.36
CA MET A 261 0.60 -31.63 -1.09
C MET A 261 -0.85 -31.88 -1.48
N HIS A 262 -1.70 -32.29 -0.53
CA HIS A 262 -3.13 -32.45 -0.75
C HIS A 262 -3.81 -31.10 -0.54
N TRP A 263 -4.08 -30.38 -1.64
CA TRP A 263 -4.92 -29.20 -1.56
C TRP A 263 -6.37 -29.60 -1.28
N SER A 264 -6.98 -28.94 -0.31
CA SER A 264 -8.44 -28.98 -0.09
C SER A 264 -8.92 -27.54 0.06
N PRO A 265 -10.08 -27.16 -0.52
CA PRO A 265 -10.69 -25.84 -0.33
C PRO A 265 -10.87 -25.45 1.15
N SER A 266 -10.93 -26.44 2.05
CA SER A 266 -11.11 -26.27 3.49
C SER A 266 -9.80 -26.25 4.31
N ASN A 267 -8.64 -26.48 3.68
CA ASN A 267 -7.37 -26.72 4.38
C ASN A 267 -6.24 -25.91 3.73
N SER A 268 -6.07 -24.65 4.15
CA SER A 268 -4.93 -23.83 3.75
C SER A 268 -3.66 -24.35 4.43
N VAL A 269 -2.76 -24.90 3.63
CA VAL A 269 -1.44 -25.30 4.12
C VAL A 269 -0.60 -24.05 4.33
N LEU A 270 -0.22 -23.78 5.57
CA LEU A 270 0.61 -22.63 5.91
C LEU A 270 2.08 -22.92 5.53
N PRO A 271 2.75 -22.05 4.73
CA PRO A 271 4.15 -22.28 4.33
C PRO A 271 5.11 -22.47 5.53
N GLY A 272 4.81 -21.82 6.66
CA GLY A 272 5.55 -21.99 7.91
C GLY A 272 5.57 -23.43 8.45
N GLN A 273 4.50 -24.21 8.26
CA GLN A 273 4.45 -25.62 8.68
C GLN A 273 5.31 -26.52 7.79
N VAL A 274 5.30 -26.27 6.48
CA VAL A 274 6.12 -26.99 5.51
C VAL A 274 7.60 -26.75 5.80
N ILE A 275 7.99 -25.48 5.92
CA ILE A 275 9.37 -25.09 6.23
C ILE A 275 9.79 -25.55 7.63
N GLY A 276 8.90 -25.48 8.62
CA GLY A 276 9.14 -26.04 9.96
C GLY A 276 9.47 -27.53 9.89
N THR A 277 8.64 -28.32 9.18
CA THR A 277 8.87 -29.76 8.99
C THR A 277 10.18 -30.03 8.27
N ALA A 278 10.47 -29.29 7.20
CA ALA A 278 11.69 -29.46 6.43
C ALA A 278 12.94 -29.22 7.28
N VAL A 279 12.94 -28.14 8.07
CA VAL A 279 14.07 -27.79 8.94
C VAL A 279 14.23 -28.81 10.07
N ASP A 280 13.14 -29.20 10.73
CA ASP A 280 13.18 -30.17 11.83
C ASP A 280 13.71 -31.54 11.35
N ASN A 281 13.38 -31.94 10.12
CA ASN A 281 13.90 -33.16 9.50
C ASN A 281 15.32 -33.02 8.92
N GLY A 282 15.93 -31.83 8.97
CA GLY A 282 17.29 -31.60 8.48
C GLY A 282 17.40 -31.64 6.95
N LEU A 283 16.32 -31.32 6.23
CA LEU A 283 16.33 -31.27 4.77
C LEU A 283 17.24 -30.12 4.26
N PRO A 284 17.77 -30.22 3.02
CA PRO A 284 18.61 -29.17 2.43
C PRO A 284 17.80 -27.89 2.17
N LEU A 285 17.83 -26.95 3.13
CA LEU A 285 16.95 -25.78 3.17
C LEU A 285 16.92 -24.97 1.86
N ASN A 286 18.08 -24.74 1.24
CA ASN A 286 18.15 -23.97 -0.02
C ASN A 286 17.44 -24.69 -1.17
N ASP A 287 17.51 -26.02 -1.22
CA ASP A 287 16.84 -26.80 -2.26
C ASP A 287 15.33 -26.85 -1.99
N VAL A 288 14.92 -26.97 -0.73
CA VAL A 288 13.51 -26.89 -0.32
C VAL A 288 12.90 -25.54 -0.67
N LEU A 289 13.59 -24.42 -0.35
CA LEU A 289 13.12 -23.07 -0.69
C LEU A 289 13.10 -22.83 -2.20
N ALA A 290 14.12 -23.29 -2.93
CA ALA A 290 14.17 -23.18 -4.39
C ALA A 290 12.99 -23.93 -5.04
N TRP A 291 12.71 -25.13 -4.55
CA TRP A 291 11.56 -25.90 -4.96
C TRP A 291 10.26 -25.17 -4.61
N LEU A 292 10.06 -24.81 -3.33
CA LEU A 292 8.86 -24.16 -2.79
C LEU A 292 8.54 -22.82 -3.46
N LEU A 293 9.53 -22.10 -3.96
CA LEU A 293 9.33 -20.78 -4.56
C LEU A 293 9.45 -20.80 -6.09
N SER A 294 9.57 -21.98 -6.73
CA SER A 294 9.88 -22.11 -8.17
C SER A 294 11.06 -21.23 -8.59
N SER A 295 12.09 -21.17 -7.74
CA SER A 295 13.22 -20.27 -7.93
C SER A 295 14.51 -21.02 -8.17
N ILE A 296 15.45 -20.35 -8.84
CA ILE A 296 16.78 -20.90 -9.09
C ILE A 296 17.56 -20.91 -7.76
N ARG A 297 18.21 -22.04 -7.46
CA ARG A 297 18.99 -22.23 -6.22
C ARG A 297 19.99 -21.11 -5.94
N SER A 298 20.64 -20.57 -6.98
CA SER A 298 21.60 -19.47 -6.83
C SER A 298 20.96 -18.18 -6.30
N SER A 299 19.69 -17.92 -6.63
CA SER A 299 18.95 -16.74 -6.17
C SER A 299 18.56 -16.88 -4.70
N VAL A 300 18.12 -18.08 -4.30
CA VAL A 300 17.87 -18.42 -2.89
C VAL A 300 19.15 -18.31 -2.06
N ARG A 301 20.26 -18.88 -2.53
CA ARG A 301 21.57 -18.76 -1.86
C ARG A 301 22.01 -17.31 -1.71
N PHE A 302 21.85 -16.51 -2.75
CA PHE A 302 22.15 -15.09 -2.71
C PHE A 302 21.33 -14.37 -1.64
N LEU A 303 20.01 -14.57 -1.58
CA LEU A 303 19.16 -13.96 -0.55
C LEU A 303 19.55 -14.37 0.88
N GLY A 304 20.09 -15.58 1.06
CA GLY A 304 20.64 -16.01 2.36
C GLY A 304 21.86 -15.18 2.82
N GLN A 305 22.61 -14.60 1.87
CA GLN A 305 23.77 -13.75 2.14
C GLN A 305 23.39 -12.26 2.30
N VAL A 306 22.21 -11.87 1.80
CA VAL A 306 21.74 -10.50 1.88
C VAL A 306 21.23 -10.21 3.30
N ARG A 307 21.74 -9.15 3.90
CA ARG A 307 21.26 -8.70 5.20
C ARG A 307 19.85 -8.08 5.05
N PRO A 308 18.87 -8.40 5.91
CA PRO A 308 17.51 -7.86 5.81
C PRO A 308 17.42 -6.34 5.74
N HIS A 309 18.34 -5.61 6.38
CA HIS A 309 18.35 -4.15 6.31
C HIS A 309 18.68 -3.56 4.92
N HIS A 310 19.27 -4.34 4.01
CA HIS A 310 19.50 -3.93 2.61
C HIS A 310 18.27 -4.17 1.75
N ALA A 311 17.74 -5.40 1.76
CA ALA A 311 16.62 -5.78 0.90
C ALA A 311 15.24 -5.32 1.42
N GLY A 312 15.12 -5.07 2.72
CA GLY A 312 13.83 -4.89 3.40
C GLY A 312 13.52 -6.06 4.33
N SER A 313 12.73 -5.80 5.38
CA SER A 313 12.28 -6.87 6.27
C SER A 313 11.10 -7.63 5.65
N ALA A 314 10.88 -8.86 6.10
CA ALA A 314 9.73 -9.66 5.68
C ALA A 314 8.40 -8.90 5.83
N LEU A 315 8.23 -8.13 6.90
CA LEU A 315 7.04 -7.31 7.12
C LEU A 315 6.87 -6.21 6.06
N THR A 316 7.97 -5.59 5.63
CA THR A 316 7.96 -4.58 4.55
C THR A 316 7.52 -5.19 3.23
N HIS A 317 7.99 -6.41 2.94
CA HIS A 317 7.67 -7.17 1.75
C HIS A 317 6.20 -7.60 1.70
N LEU A 318 5.70 -8.20 2.78
CA LEU A 318 4.28 -8.58 2.90
C LEU A 318 3.36 -7.36 2.79
N GLN A 319 3.79 -6.21 3.33
CA GLN A 319 3.05 -4.96 3.18
C GLN A 319 3.04 -4.45 1.73
N ARG A 320 4.15 -4.65 1.00
CA ARG A 320 4.30 -4.13 -0.37
C ARG A 320 3.56 -4.96 -1.39
N GLU A 321 3.71 -6.27 -1.34
CA GLU A 321 3.23 -7.17 -2.39
C GLU A 321 1.97 -7.95 -1.96
N GLY A 322 1.76 -8.14 -0.66
CA GLY A 322 0.68 -8.96 -0.10
C GLY A 322 1.23 -10.21 0.61
N ARG A 323 0.35 -10.91 1.34
CA ARG A 323 0.77 -12.08 2.12
C ARG A 323 1.02 -13.35 1.30
N GLY A 324 0.41 -13.47 0.12
CA GLY A 324 0.65 -14.57 -0.83
C GLY A 324 1.78 -14.30 -1.84
N SER A 325 2.32 -13.08 -1.89
CA SER A 325 3.18 -12.61 -2.99
C SER A 325 4.42 -11.86 -2.53
N GLY A 326 4.68 -11.81 -1.22
CA GLY A 326 5.76 -11.02 -0.58
C GLY A 326 7.18 -11.27 -1.10
N TRP A 327 7.40 -12.32 -1.90
CA TRP A 327 8.71 -12.74 -2.39
C TRP A 327 8.96 -12.44 -3.88
N HIS A 328 7.96 -12.05 -4.68
CA HIS A 328 8.12 -11.97 -6.13
C HIS A 328 9.24 -11.01 -6.55
N ALA A 329 9.20 -9.77 -6.05
CA ALA A 329 10.23 -8.79 -6.36
C ALA A 329 11.61 -9.20 -5.80
N LEU A 330 11.65 -9.84 -4.62
CA LEU A 330 12.91 -10.32 -4.03
C LEU A 330 13.59 -11.36 -4.90
N LEU A 331 12.82 -12.37 -5.33
CA LEU A 331 13.32 -13.44 -6.18
C LEU A 331 13.69 -12.90 -7.57
N ALA A 332 12.90 -11.98 -8.10
CA ALA A 332 13.22 -11.24 -9.32
C ALA A 332 14.58 -10.54 -9.22
N GLY A 333 14.79 -9.70 -8.20
CA GLY A 333 16.08 -9.01 -8.00
C GLY A 333 17.25 -9.99 -7.77
N ALA A 334 17.01 -11.07 -7.03
CA ALA A 334 18.01 -12.12 -6.80
C ALA A 334 18.33 -12.95 -8.06
N SER A 335 17.46 -12.94 -9.07
CA SER A 335 17.69 -13.65 -10.34
C SER A 335 18.65 -12.92 -11.28
N LEU A 336 18.91 -11.63 -11.06
CA LEU A 336 19.57 -10.72 -12.01
C LEU A 336 21.10 -10.90 -12.20
N GLY A 337 21.65 -12.07 -11.88
CA GLY A 337 23.07 -12.40 -12.12
C GLY A 337 24.03 -11.30 -11.64
N ASN A 338 24.77 -10.70 -12.56
CA ASN A 338 25.74 -9.62 -12.28
C ASN A 338 25.09 -8.29 -11.86
N ARG A 339 23.77 -8.12 -12.05
CA ARG A 339 22.99 -6.94 -11.63
C ARG A 339 22.22 -7.19 -10.33
N ARG A 340 22.55 -8.23 -9.56
CA ARG A 340 21.93 -8.47 -8.25
C ARG A 340 22.10 -7.24 -7.34
N PRO A 341 21.02 -6.70 -6.74
CA PRO A 341 21.14 -5.58 -5.82
C PRO A 341 21.85 -6.00 -4.54
N THR A 342 22.95 -5.35 -4.16
CA THR A 342 23.78 -5.79 -3.02
C THR A 342 23.63 -4.89 -1.80
N ARG A 343 23.39 -3.59 -2.03
CA ARG A 343 23.23 -2.56 -1.00
C ARG A 343 21.80 -2.08 -0.93
N LYS A 344 21.47 -1.35 0.15
CA LYS A 344 20.13 -0.78 0.37
C LYS A 344 19.69 0.15 -0.77
N SER A 345 20.60 0.97 -1.30
CA SER A 345 20.35 1.85 -2.45
C SER A 345 19.93 1.06 -3.68
N ASP A 346 20.66 -0.01 -3.98
CA ASP A 346 20.44 -0.86 -5.15
C ASP A 346 19.07 -1.51 -5.09
N TRP A 347 18.72 -2.09 -3.93
CA TRP A 347 17.40 -2.68 -3.71
C TRP A 347 16.29 -1.64 -3.84
N THR A 348 16.50 -0.43 -3.30
CA THR A 348 15.52 0.66 -3.39
C THR A 348 15.29 1.06 -4.86
N ALA A 349 16.36 1.22 -5.64
CA ALA A 349 16.29 1.54 -7.06
C ALA A 349 15.61 0.42 -7.85
N PHE A 350 16.01 -0.84 -7.63
CA PHE A 350 15.38 -2.00 -8.25
C PHE A 350 13.88 -2.07 -7.95
N TYR A 351 13.46 -1.88 -6.70
CA TYR A 351 12.03 -1.90 -6.36
C TYR A 351 11.24 -0.77 -7.01
N SER A 352 11.84 0.41 -7.16
CA SER A 352 11.22 1.51 -7.90
C SER A 352 10.94 1.09 -9.35
N ILE A 353 11.92 0.48 -10.01
CA ILE A 353 11.80 0.03 -11.41
C ILE A 353 10.79 -1.12 -11.50
N TRP A 354 10.87 -2.09 -10.59
CA TRP A 354 9.93 -3.21 -10.52
C TRP A 354 8.47 -2.75 -10.35
N GLN A 355 8.21 -1.66 -9.64
CA GLN A 355 6.85 -1.14 -9.49
C GLN A 355 6.30 -0.56 -10.79
N GLU A 356 7.17 0.03 -11.62
CA GLU A 356 6.79 0.61 -12.90
C GLU A 356 6.55 -0.42 -14.00
N LEU A 357 7.21 -1.59 -13.93
CA LEU A 357 7.05 -2.65 -14.93
C LEU A 357 5.57 -3.08 -15.09
N PRO A 358 5.09 -3.21 -16.35
CA PRO A 358 3.78 -3.79 -16.66
C PRO A 358 3.57 -5.17 -16.01
N TYR A 359 2.32 -5.50 -15.71
CA TYR A 359 1.95 -6.79 -15.08
C TYR A 359 2.51 -7.99 -15.88
N ASP A 360 2.37 -7.97 -17.20
CA ASP A 360 2.83 -9.04 -18.09
C ASP A 360 4.35 -9.26 -18.03
N LEU A 361 5.15 -8.22 -17.77
CA LEU A 361 6.60 -8.38 -17.59
C LEU A 361 6.98 -8.85 -16.19
N ARG A 362 6.16 -8.54 -15.17
CA ARG A 362 6.45 -8.93 -13.77
C ARG A 362 6.03 -10.36 -13.47
N TYR A 363 4.90 -10.79 -14.01
CA TYR A 363 4.26 -12.06 -13.65
C TYR A 363 4.08 -13.00 -14.84
N GLY A 364 4.34 -12.55 -16.08
CA GLY A 364 4.24 -13.40 -17.28
C GLY A 364 5.46 -14.28 -17.55
N GLY A 365 6.28 -14.57 -16.53
CA GLY A 365 7.45 -15.46 -16.66
C GLY A 365 8.63 -14.87 -17.43
N SER A 366 8.70 -13.55 -17.62
CA SER A 366 9.80 -12.89 -18.33
C SER A 366 11.16 -13.13 -17.65
N ASN A 367 12.18 -13.46 -18.45
CA ASN A 367 13.55 -13.56 -17.96
C ASN A 367 14.16 -12.16 -17.83
N LEU A 368 14.23 -11.65 -16.60
CA LEU A 368 14.72 -10.29 -16.34
C LEU A 368 16.18 -10.06 -16.73
N ASN A 369 17.04 -11.10 -16.72
CA ASN A 369 18.41 -10.95 -17.23
C ASN A 369 18.41 -10.64 -18.73
N ARG A 370 17.52 -11.30 -19.48
CA ARG A 370 17.33 -11.05 -20.91
C ARG A 370 16.73 -9.67 -21.13
N LEU A 371 15.67 -9.32 -20.37
CA LEU A 371 15.04 -8.00 -20.43
C LEU A 371 16.07 -6.87 -20.25
N PHE A 372 16.96 -6.97 -19.26
CA PHE A 372 17.96 -5.94 -19.00
C PHE A 372 19.31 -6.14 -19.71
N THR A 373 19.34 -6.96 -20.77
CA THR A 373 20.53 -7.06 -21.62
C THR A 373 20.79 -5.72 -22.32
N GLY A 374 22.02 -5.22 -22.23
CA GLY A 374 22.42 -3.88 -22.72
C GLY A 374 22.15 -2.74 -21.73
N CYS A 375 21.41 -2.97 -20.64
CA CYS A 375 21.20 -1.97 -19.59
C CYS A 375 22.41 -1.86 -18.64
N PRO A 376 22.57 -0.72 -17.94
CA PRO A 376 23.59 -0.55 -16.91
C PRO A 376 23.60 -1.68 -15.88
N SER A 377 24.77 -1.98 -15.32
CA SER A 377 24.89 -2.93 -14.21
C SER A 377 24.77 -2.25 -12.84
N ASP A 378 25.12 -0.97 -12.76
CA ASP A 378 24.98 -0.16 -11.56
C ASP A 378 23.54 0.36 -11.44
N TRP A 379 22.91 0.14 -10.29
CA TRP A 379 21.56 0.63 -9.99
C TRP A 379 21.52 2.13 -9.68
N GLY A 380 22.67 2.76 -9.43
CA GLY A 380 22.80 4.21 -9.29
C GLY A 380 22.80 4.97 -10.62
N ASP A 381 22.88 4.27 -11.75
CA ASP A 381 22.97 4.90 -13.06
C ASP A 381 21.69 5.69 -13.41
N PRO A 382 21.80 6.98 -13.79
CA PRO A 382 20.65 7.81 -14.13
C PRO A 382 19.85 7.30 -15.34
N ALA A 383 20.43 6.47 -16.20
CA ALA A 383 19.74 5.87 -17.34
C ALA A 383 18.57 4.98 -16.93
N TRP A 384 18.57 4.42 -15.71
CA TRP A 384 17.46 3.61 -15.20
C TRP A 384 16.12 4.35 -15.17
N ALA A 385 16.13 5.67 -14.94
CA ALA A 385 14.90 6.46 -14.98
C ALA A 385 14.27 6.49 -16.39
N LYS A 386 15.12 6.57 -17.43
CA LYS A 386 14.69 6.51 -18.83
C LYS A 386 14.23 5.11 -19.22
N ILE A 387 14.95 4.07 -18.78
CA ILE A 387 14.59 2.66 -19.02
C ILE A 387 13.22 2.36 -18.41
N SER A 388 13.02 2.71 -17.14
CA SER A 388 11.77 2.49 -16.41
C SER A 388 10.59 3.20 -17.08
N THR A 389 10.80 4.45 -17.50
CA THR A 389 9.81 5.24 -18.24
C THR A 389 9.37 4.52 -19.51
N ARG A 390 10.32 4.14 -20.36
CA ARG A 390 10.01 3.55 -21.66
C ARG A 390 9.38 2.15 -21.53
N LEU A 391 9.70 1.41 -20.48
CA LEU A 391 9.01 0.14 -20.15
C LEU A 391 7.60 0.37 -19.59
N ALA A 392 7.35 1.50 -18.90
CA ALA A 392 6.01 1.83 -18.44
C ALA A 392 5.07 2.19 -19.60
N ASP A 393 5.60 2.80 -20.68
CA ASP A 393 4.85 3.14 -21.89
C ASP A 393 4.29 1.89 -22.61
N LEU A 394 4.87 0.70 -22.39
CA LEU A 394 4.30 -0.57 -22.88
C LEU A 394 2.88 -0.83 -22.34
N LYS A 395 2.50 -0.26 -21.19
CA LYS A 395 1.14 -0.34 -20.67
C LYS A 395 0.13 0.25 -21.66
N GLU A 396 0.50 1.31 -22.38
CA GLU A 396 -0.39 1.94 -23.36
C GLU A 396 -0.71 0.96 -24.49
N LEU A 397 0.31 0.30 -25.06
CA LEU A 397 0.11 -0.72 -26.09
C LEU A 397 -0.76 -1.88 -25.59
N LEU A 398 -0.51 -2.37 -24.38
CA LEU A 398 -1.29 -3.46 -23.78
C LEU A 398 -2.75 -3.06 -23.55
N ASN A 399 -3.00 -1.84 -23.09
CA ASN A 399 -4.35 -1.30 -22.86
C ASN A 399 -5.14 -1.16 -24.15
N ASN A 400 -4.48 -0.79 -25.26
CA ASN A 400 -5.13 -0.71 -26.58
C ASN A 400 -5.54 -2.10 -27.14
N LEU A 401 -5.08 -3.19 -26.52
CA LEU A 401 -5.45 -4.57 -26.86
C LEU A 401 -6.39 -5.21 -25.82
N ASP A 402 -6.84 -4.47 -24.81
CA ASP A 402 -7.61 -5.02 -23.68
C ASP A 402 -9.10 -5.19 -23.98
N SER A 403 -9.41 -5.77 -25.14
CA SER A 403 -10.77 -6.07 -25.61
C SER A 403 -10.98 -7.57 -25.82
N GLY A 404 -12.24 -8.02 -25.80
CA GLY A 404 -12.62 -9.41 -26.09
C GLY A 404 -12.71 -9.77 -27.58
N THR A 405 -12.27 -8.91 -28.51
CA THR A 405 -12.31 -9.23 -29.94
C THR A 405 -11.27 -10.32 -30.29
N PRO A 406 -11.56 -11.24 -31.24
CA PRO A 406 -10.63 -12.31 -31.61
C PRO A 406 -9.24 -11.81 -32.02
N ASP A 407 -9.18 -10.74 -32.81
CA ASP A 407 -7.92 -10.15 -33.28
C ASP A 407 -7.10 -9.57 -32.12
N ALA A 408 -7.75 -8.86 -31.18
CA ALA A 408 -7.07 -8.31 -30.01
C ALA A 408 -6.55 -9.40 -29.07
N ILE A 409 -7.32 -10.48 -28.87
CA ILE A 409 -6.87 -11.64 -28.08
C ILE A 409 -5.62 -12.26 -28.71
N SER A 410 -5.64 -12.48 -30.03
CA SER A 410 -4.52 -13.04 -30.78
C SER A 410 -3.29 -12.12 -30.73
N ALA A 411 -3.47 -10.83 -31.01
CA ALA A 411 -2.42 -9.81 -30.94
C ALA A 411 -1.79 -9.72 -29.55
N LYS A 412 -2.62 -9.75 -28.49
CA LYS A 412 -2.17 -9.72 -27.09
C LYS A 412 -1.38 -10.98 -26.74
N ALA A 413 -1.83 -12.16 -27.14
CA ALA A 413 -1.09 -13.40 -26.94
C ALA A 413 0.29 -13.36 -27.63
N ARG A 414 0.33 -12.86 -28.86
CA ARG A 414 1.57 -12.71 -29.63
C ARG A 414 2.53 -11.69 -29.02
N LEU A 415 2.00 -10.54 -28.58
CA LEU A 415 2.76 -9.54 -27.86
C LEU A 415 3.36 -10.13 -26.58
N LYS A 416 2.59 -10.87 -25.76
CA LYS A 416 3.11 -11.54 -24.56
C LYS A 416 4.27 -12.50 -24.88
N ARG A 417 4.15 -13.30 -25.96
CA ARG A 417 5.24 -14.17 -26.41
C ARG A 417 6.49 -13.36 -26.77
N PHE A 418 6.35 -12.31 -27.58
CA PHE A 418 7.45 -11.40 -27.92
C PHE A 418 8.10 -10.81 -26.65
N LEU A 419 7.30 -10.29 -25.72
CA LEU A 419 7.79 -9.68 -24.47
C LEU A 419 8.59 -10.67 -23.61
N SER A 420 8.16 -11.93 -23.54
CA SER A 420 8.86 -12.98 -22.77
C SER A 420 10.29 -13.25 -23.28
N ALA A 421 10.53 -13.01 -24.57
CA ALA A 421 11.78 -13.28 -25.26
C ALA A 421 12.55 -12.02 -25.69
N SER A 422 12.13 -10.83 -25.27
CA SER A 422 12.72 -9.58 -25.75
C SER A 422 13.61 -8.88 -24.73
N THR A 423 14.56 -8.12 -25.25
CA THR A 423 15.37 -7.16 -24.48
C THR A 423 14.62 -5.83 -24.35
N TYR A 424 15.02 -5.01 -23.37
CA TYR A 424 14.54 -3.65 -23.19
C TYR A 424 14.65 -2.82 -24.47
N HIS A 425 15.76 -2.94 -25.21
CA HIS A 425 15.96 -2.19 -26.44
C HIS A 425 14.93 -2.56 -27.51
N GLN A 426 14.68 -3.86 -27.71
CA GLN A 426 13.67 -4.35 -28.67
C GLN A 426 12.26 -3.90 -28.29
N ILE A 427 11.90 -4.01 -27.00
CA ILE A 427 10.61 -3.53 -26.49
C ILE A 427 10.49 -2.02 -26.70
N GLY A 428 11.55 -1.28 -26.37
CA GLY A 428 11.58 0.16 -26.56
C GLY A 428 11.41 0.57 -28.02
N HIS A 429 12.04 -0.13 -28.96
CA HIS A 429 11.83 0.13 -30.40
C HIS A 429 10.39 -0.17 -30.83
N LEU A 430 9.79 -1.25 -30.33
CA LEU A 430 8.39 -1.56 -30.59
C LEU A 430 7.46 -0.45 -30.07
N VAL A 431 7.72 0.06 -28.87
CA VAL A 431 6.94 1.16 -28.28
C VAL A 431 7.09 2.46 -29.10
N ASP A 432 8.30 2.81 -29.52
CA ASP A 432 8.51 4.00 -30.35
C ASP A 432 7.79 3.88 -31.71
N ASP A 433 7.84 2.70 -32.33
CA ASP A 433 7.13 2.43 -33.58
C ASP A 433 5.62 2.42 -33.38
N PHE A 434 5.15 1.89 -32.24
CA PHE A 434 3.74 1.92 -31.86
C PHE A 434 3.24 3.35 -31.71
N HIS A 435 3.96 4.24 -31.03
CA HIS A 435 3.53 5.64 -30.89
C HIS A 435 3.39 6.35 -32.25
N LYS A 436 4.27 6.05 -33.22
CA LYS A 436 4.13 6.57 -34.60
C LYS A 436 2.93 5.97 -35.31
N ALA A 437 2.73 4.65 -35.20
CA ALA A 437 1.62 3.96 -35.83
C ALA A 437 0.27 4.39 -35.26
N LEU A 438 0.20 4.60 -33.94
CA LEU A 438 -1.01 5.02 -33.24
C LEU A 438 -1.49 6.39 -33.73
N TYR A 439 -0.55 7.32 -33.99
CA TYR A 439 -0.87 8.61 -34.61
C TYR A 439 -1.51 8.42 -36.00
N VAL A 440 -0.92 7.58 -36.85
CA VAL A 440 -1.42 7.31 -38.20
C VAL A 440 -2.80 6.64 -38.17
N ILE A 441 -2.96 5.59 -37.37
CA ILE A 441 -4.23 4.86 -37.21
C ILE A 441 -5.35 5.82 -36.80
N ARG A 442 -5.09 6.72 -35.85
CA ARG A 442 -6.08 7.70 -35.41
C ARG A 442 -6.39 8.73 -36.47
N ALA A 443 -5.37 9.25 -37.16
CA ALA A 443 -5.58 10.20 -38.24
C ALA A 443 -6.44 9.61 -39.37
N GLU A 444 -6.23 8.34 -39.71
CA GLU A 444 -7.04 7.61 -40.71
C GLU A 444 -8.47 7.37 -40.24
N LEU A 445 -8.68 7.00 -38.97
CA LEU A 445 -10.01 6.82 -38.40
C LEU A 445 -10.78 8.14 -38.28
N ASP A 446 -10.09 9.22 -37.94
CA ASP A 446 -10.66 10.56 -37.87
C ASP A 446 -11.02 11.10 -39.26
N ALA A 447 -10.21 10.81 -40.28
CA ALA A 447 -10.48 11.20 -41.66
C ALA A 447 -11.74 10.53 -42.24
N GLN A 448 -12.16 9.40 -41.68
CA GLN A 448 -13.40 8.71 -42.07
C GLN A 448 -14.67 9.43 -41.58
N ASP A 449 -14.55 10.35 -40.59
CA ASP A 449 -15.68 11.11 -40.06
C ASP A 449 -15.26 12.50 -39.53
N PRO A 450 -14.88 13.44 -40.43
CA PRO A 450 -14.35 14.75 -40.04
C PRO A 450 -15.36 15.59 -39.24
N ALA A 451 -16.65 15.49 -39.59
CA ALA A 451 -17.72 16.25 -38.96
C ALA A 451 -17.88 15.94 -37.46
N ARG A 452 -17.64 14.67 -37.05
CA ARG A 452 -17.66 14.29 -35.63
C ARG A 452 -16.40 14.69 -34.86
N LYS A 453 -15.27 14.91 -35.53
CA LYS A 453 -14.05 15.41 -34.89
C LYS A 453 -14.21 16.90 -34.54
N ASP A 454 -14.70 17.67 -35.49
CA ASP A 454 -14.82 19.12 -35.37
C ASP A 454 -15.91 19.54 -34.36
N SER A 455 -16.90 18.68 -34.10
CA SER A 455 -18.02 19.01 -33.22
C SER A 455 -17.62 19.23 -31.75
N ASP A 456 -16.59 18.52 -31.28
CA ASP A 456 -16.24 18.47 -29.85
C ASP A 456 -14.81 18.98 -29.57
N GLU A 457 -14.09 19.47 -30.58
CA GLU A 457 -12.66 19.84 -30.48
C GLU A 457 -12.37 20.87 -29.37
N PHE A 458 -13.30 21.81 -29.17
CA PHE A 458 -13.20 22.88 -28.17
C PHE A 458 -14.08 22.64 -26.93
N THR A 459 -14.79 21.51 -26.87
CA THR A 459 -15.68 21.20 -25.75
C THR A 459 -14.85 20.88 -24.52
N ARG A 460 -14.99 21.68 -23.47
CA ARG A 460 -14.16 21.53 -22.27
C ARG A 460 -14.68 20.46 -21.31
N TRP A 461 -13.78 19.69 -20.70
CA TRP A 461 -14.11 18.90 -19.51
C TRP A 461 -14.09 19.75 -18.24
N GLN A 462 -14.70 19.25 -17.17
CA GLN A 462 -14.73 19.93 -15.88
C GLN A 462 -13.31 20.19 -15.35
N ALA A 463 -12.85 21.44 -15.31
CA ALA A 463 -11.49 21.81 -14.92
C ALA A 463 -11.13 21.42 -13.47
N LEU A 464 -9.85 21.14 -13.23
CA LEU A 464 -9.19 21.09 -11.92
C LEU A 464 -9.07 22.50 -11.31
N LEU A 465 -8.68 23.49 -12.11
CA LEU A 465 -8.41 24.86 -11.65
C LEU A 465 -9.62 25.78 -11.92
N PRO A 466 -10.19 26.42 -10.89
CA PRO A 466 -11.43 27.20 -11.04
C PRO A 466 -11.24 28.57 -11.75
N ASN A 467 -10.02 29.11 -11.86
CA ASN A 467 -9.75 30.47 -12.37
C ASN A 467 -8.82 30.46 -13.59
N LYS A 468 -9.38 30.53 -14.82
CA LYS A 468 -8.66 30.59 -16.13
C LYS A 468 -7.62 29.50 -16.42
N GLY A 469 -7.38 28.57 -15.49
CA GLY A 469 -6.44 27.47 -15.66
C GLY A 469 -4.96 27.85 -15.57
N ILE A 470 -4.58 29.06 -15.16
CA ILE A 470 -3.18 29.53 -15.15
C ILE A 470 -2.70 29.79 -13.72
N VAL A 471 -1.52 29.27 -13.37
CA VAL A 471 -0.83 29.54 -12.10
C VAL A 471 0.61 29.99 -12.38
N ASP A 472 0.96 31.18 -11.93
CA ASP A 472 2.33 31.69 -12.00
C ASP A 472 3.18 31.09 -10.88
N CYS A 473 4.32 30.48 -11.25
CA CYS A 473 5.27 29.89 -10.33
C CYS A 473 6.33 30.92 -9.91
N PRO A 474 6.93 30.79 -8.71
CA PRO A 474 7.94 31.73 -8.21
C PRO A 474 9.19 31.86 -9.09
N ASN A 475 9.47 30.86 -9.92
CA ASN A 475 10.62 30.84 -10.83
C ASN A 475 10.30 31.40 -12.24
N GLY A 476 9.17 32.07 -12.42
CA GLY A 476 8.76 32.70 -13.67
C GLY A 476 8.17 31.75 -14.72
N LEU A 477 7.96 30.48 -14.39
CA LEU A 477 7.21 29.54 -15.23
C LEU A 477 5.72 29.60 -14.90
N GLN A 478 4.88 29.11 -15.81
CA GLN A 478 3.43 29.04 -15.64
C GLN A 478 2.96 27.58 -15.69
N ILE A 479 2.00 27.22 -14.84
CA ILE A 479 1.21 25.99 -14.99
C ILE A 479 -0.09 26.37 -15.68
N VAL A 480 -0.39 25.75 -16.81
CA VAL A 480 -1.59 25.98 -17.61
C VAL A 480 -2.37 24.67 -17.74
N GLU A 481 -3.62 24.64 -17.29
CA GLU A 481 -4.48 23.47 -17.45
C GLU A 481 -4.93 23.29 -18.90
N LEU A 482 -4.83 22.06 -19.39
CA LEU A 482 -5.37 21.65 -20.68
C LEU A 482 -6.81 21.16 -20.44
N GLN A 483 -7.77 21.70 -21.19
CA GLN A 483 -9.20 21.56 -20.87
C GLN A 483 -10.04 20.97 -22.01
N CYS A 484 -9.50 20.91 -23.23
CA CYS A 484 -10.20 20.35 -24.38
C CYS A 484 -9.27 19.58 -25.32
N PRO A 485 -9.80 18.78 -26.27
CA PRO A 485 -9.00 18.06 -27.26
C PRO A 485 -8.02 18.94 -28.05
N SER A 486 -8.43 20.15 -28.45
CA SER A 486 -7.55 21.08 -29.16
C SER A 486 -6.30 21.45 -28.35
N ASP A 487 -6.44 21.64 -27.03
CA ASP A 487 -5.29 21.90 -26.15
C ASP A 487 -4.30 20.74 -26.16
N LEU A 488 -4.81 19.50 -26.15
CA LEU A 488 -3.97 18.30 -26.17
C LEU A 488 -3.24 18.13 -27.51
N ILE A 489 -3.92 18.43 -28.62
CA ILE A 489 -3.31 18.41 -29.96
C ILE A 489 -2.20 19.47 -30.05
N ALA A 490 -2.46 20.70 -29.61
CA ALA A 490 -1.46 21.77 -29.62
C ALA A 490 -0.24 21.41 -28.74
N GLU A 491 -0.49 20.83 -27.57
CA GLU A 491 0.56 20.35 -26.66
C GLU A 491 1.37 19.20 -27.29
N HIS A 492 0.69 18.22 -27.90
CA HIS A 492 1.31 17.12 -28.64
C HIS A 492 2.20 17.63 -29.76
N LEU A 493 1.74 18.57 -30.59
CA LEU A 493 2.53 19.12 -31.69
C LEU A 493 3.77 19.87 -31.17
N ALA A 494 3.65 20.59 -30.06
CA ALA A 494 4.75 21.33 -29.46
C ALA A 494 5.81 20.43 -28.82
N LEU A 495 5.39 19.37 -28.11
CA LEU A 495 6.28 18.50 -27.34
C LEU A 495 6.59 17.17 -28.04
N SER A 496 5.91 16.84 -29.13
CA SER A 496 6.03 15.54 -29.82
C SER A 496 5.87 14.35 -28.86
N HIS A 497 4.85 14.40 -27.99
CA HIS A 497 4.62 13.41 -26.93
C HIS A 497 3.13 13.04 -26.85
N CYS A 498 2.77 11.89 -26.27
CA CYS A 498 1.47 11.23 -26.51
C CYS A 498 0.31 11.77 -25.66
N ILE A 499 0.23 13.08 -25.43
CA ILE A 499 -0.80 13.68 -24.56
C ILE A 499 -2.16 13.88 -25.27
N ASP A 500 -2.17 13.92 -26.61
CA ASP A 500 -3.34 14.07 -27.50
C ASP A 500 -4.39 12.97 -27.34
N THR A 501 -4.05 11.92 -26.60
CA THR A 501 -4.81 10.68 -26.49
C THR A 501 -5.60 10.57 -25.19
N TYR A 502 -5.48 11.58 -24.32
CA TYR A 502 -6.01 11.55 -22.95
C TYR A 502 -7.41 12.17 -22.85
N ASP A 503 -8.00 12.58 -23.96
CA ASP A 503 -9.33 13.18 -24.03
C ASP A 503 -10.43 12.27 -23.44
N GLU A 504 -10.52 11.00 -23.87
CA GLU A 504 -11.50 10.03 -23.33
C GLU A 504 -11.36 9.90 -21.81
N TRP A 505 -10.13 9.77 -21.32
CA TRP A 505 -9.84 9.65 -19.87
C TRP A 505 -10.17 10.93 -19.10
N ALA A 506 -9.96 12.10 -19.70
CA ALA A 506 -10.33 13.37 -19.09
C ALA A 506 -11.86 13.53 -19.01
N TYR A 507 -12.59 13.16 -20.06
CA TYR A 507 -14.06 13.19 -20.07
C TYR A 507 -14.70 12.15 -19.16
N LEU A 508 -14.12 10.96 -19.00
CA LEU A 508 -14.57 9.96 -18.01
C LEU A 508 -14.30 10.38 -16.55
N GLY A 509 -13.57 11.49 -16.36
CA GLY A 509 -13.18 11.98 -15.05
C GLY A 509 -12.06 11.17 -14.39
N HIS A 510 -11.24 10.47 -15.18
CA HIS A 510 -10.11 9.69 -14.67
C HIS A 510 -8.86 10.55 -14.43
N CYS A 511 -8.65 11.59 -15.22
CA CYS A 511 -7.45 12.44 -15.12
C CYS A 511 -7.70 13.93 -15.40
N ARG A 512 -6.75 14.77 -14.99
CA ARG A 512 -6.60 16.17 -15.40
C ARG A 512 -5.18 16.44 -15.84
N LEU A 513 -5.02 17.36 -16.79
CA LEU A 513 -3.77 17.55 -17.53
C LEU A 513 -3.32 18.99 -17.38
N VAL A 514 -2.05 19.19 -17.06
CA VAL A 514 -1.47 20.53 -16.92
C VAL A 514 -0.16 20.61 -17.71
N SER A 515 0.09 21.77 -18.31
CA SER A 515 1.29 22.12 -19.06
C SER A 515 2.15 23.07 -18.24
N VAL A 516 3.45 22.81 -18.16
CA VAL A 516 4.45 23.75 -17.64
C VAL A 516 4.97 24.58 -18.80
N ARG A 517 4.76 25.88 -18.76
CA ARG A 517 5.04 26.80 -19.86
C ARG A 517 6.00 27.91 -19.48
N ARG A 518 6.71 28.41 -20.48
CA ARG A 518 7.47 29.67 -20.44
C ARG A 518 7.00 30.54 -21.60
N ASP A 519 6.52 31.74 -21.30
CA ASP A 519 6.05 32.70 -22.31
C ASP A 519 5.06 32.06 -23.31
N GLY A 520 4.11 31.27 -22.78
CA GLY A 520 3.12 30.54 -23.58
C GLY A 520 3.63 29.27 -24.29
N ARG A 521 4.94 28.99 -24.29
CA ARG A 521 5.52 27.79 -24.91
C ARG A 521 5.55 26.59 -23.94
N PRO A 522 5.02 25.43 -24.31
CA PRO A 522 5.13 24.20 -23.53
C PRO A 522 6.57 23.72 -23.34
N LEU A 523 6.91 23.31 -22.11
CA LEU A 523 8.19 22.68 -21.75
C LEU A 523 8.03 21.24 -21.27
N ALA A 524 6.92 20.96 -20.59
CA ALA A 524 6.52 19.64 -20.12
C ALA A 524 5.02 19.63 -19.81
N SER A 525 4.44 18.45 -19.71
CA SER A 525 3.05 18.29 -19.29
C SER A 525 2.93 17.16 -18.28
N ALA A 526 1.95 17.27 -17.40
CA ALA A 526 1.70 16.33 -16.33
C ALA A 526 0.26 15.84 -16.35
N GLU A 527 0.11 14.56 -16.00
CA GLU A 527 -1.17 13.90 -15.81
C GLU A 527 -1.41 13.71 -14.31
N LEU A 528 -2.58 14.14 -13.86
CA LEU A 528 -3.04 14.08 -12.48
C LEU A 528 -4.24 13.14 -12.38
N THR A 529 -4.23 12.23 -11.42
CA THR A 529 -5.32 11.28 -11.15
C THR A 529 -5.73 11.32 -9.68
N LEU A 530 -6.95 10.88 -9.38
CA LEU A 530 -7.42 10.65 -8.02
C LEU A 530 -7.23 9.17 -7.66
N ARG A 531 -6.33 8.84 -6.72
CA ARG A 531 -6.08 7.43 -6.32
C ARG A 531 -7.30 6.82 -5.63
N ASN A 532 -7.58 5.55 -5.91
CA ASN A 532 -8.59 4.69 -5.24
C ASN A 532 -10.05 5.05 -5.52
N ARG A 533 -10.49 5.03 -6.78
CA ARG A 533 -11.93 4.89 -7.07
C ARG A 533 -12.37 3.47 -6.72
N THR A 534 -12.55 3.16 -5.42
CA THR A 534 -13.35 1.98 -5.06
C THR A 534 -14.80 2.30 -5.44
N PRO A 535 -15.56 1.36 -6.05
CA PRO A 535 -16.92 1.61 -6.51
C PRO A 535 -17.91 2.13 -5.44
N THR A 536 -17.52 2.09 -4.16
CA THR A 536 -18.36 2.36 -2.98
C THR A 536 -18.08 3.70 -2.28
N GLU A 537 -17.12 4.52 -2.72
CA GLU A 537 -16.83 5.81 -2.07
C GLU A 537 -17.65 6.97 -2.67
N THR A 538 -18.33 7.75 -1.82
CA THR A 538 -19.07 8.96 -2.21
C THR A 538 -18.15 10.16 -2.43
N ILE A 539 -18.49 11.01 -3.40
CA ILE A 539 -17.72 12.17 -3.90
C ILE A 539 -17.41 13.20 -2.79
N ASP A 540 -18.17 13.26 -1.70
CA ASP A 540 -17.99 14.24 -0.60
C ASP A 540 -16.74 14.02 0.29
N ARG A 541 -15.87 13.05 -0.02
CA ARG A 541 -14.69 12.70 0.80
C ARG A 541 -13.35 13.13 0.19
N TRP A 542 -13.34 13.63 -1.04
CA TRP A 542 -12.08 13.93 -1.72
C TRP A 542 -11.47 15.24 -1.22
N THR A 543 -10.16 15.20 -1.02
CA THR A 543 -9.34 16.37 -0.66
C THR A 543 -8.11 16.39 -1.56
N PRO A 544 -7.45 17.55 -1.76
CA PRO A 544 -6.30 17.68 -2.67
C PRO A 544 -5.14 16.71 -2.38
N ARG A 545 -5.08 16.13 -1.18
CA ARG A 545 -4.10 15.10 -0.81
C ARG A 545 -4.23 13.79 -1.59
N HIS A 546 -5.40 13.53 -2.18
CA HIS A 546 -5.66 12.33 -2.97
C HIS A 546 -5.21 12.48 -4.44
N LEU A 547 -4.86 13.70 -4.86
CA LEU A 547 -4.27 13.94 -6.17
C LEU A 547 -2.88 13.29 -6.25
N HIS A 548 -2.70 12.53 -7.32
CA HIS A 548 -1.48 11.84 -7.64
C HIS A 548 -1.01 12.26 -9.03
N THR A 549 0.27 12.63 -9.13
CA THR A 549 0.94 12.76 -10.42
C THR A 549 1.15 11.36 -10.99
N GLN A 550 0.40 11.03 -12.05
CA GLN A 550 0.59 9.79 -12.79
C GLN A 550 1.88 9.85 -13.61
N GLN A 551 2.14 11.00 -14.25
CA GLN A 551 3.38 11.25 -14.99
C GLN A 551 3.66 12.75 -15.16
N LEU A 552 4.92 13.08 -15.42
CA LEU A 552 5.41 14.39 -15.84
C LEU A 552 6.45 14.17 -16.96
N ARG A 553 6.13 14.63 -18.17
CA ARG A 553 6.90 14.35 -19.40
C ARG A 553 7.27 15.63 -20.14
N SER A 554 8.49 15.69 -20.66
CA SER A 554 8.94 16.71 -21.61
C SER A 554 8.95 16.17 -23.04
N ARG A 555 9.64 16.87 -23.93
CA ARG A 555 9.68 16.58 -25.37
C ARG A 555 10.00 15.10 -25.66
N GLY A 556 9.21 14.47 -26.53
CA GLY A 556 9.41 13.08 -26.94
C GLY A 556 9.17 12.05 -25.81
N ASN A 557 8.22 12.32 -24.92
CA ASN A 557 7.93 11.51 -23.72
C ASN A 557 9.12 11.37 -22.74
N ALA A 558 10.12 12.27 -22.82
CA ALA A 558 11.28 12.19 -21.95
C ALA A 558 10.91 12.52 -20.49
N PRO A 559 11.55 11.88 -19.48
CA PRO A 559 11.36 12.26 -18.09
C PRO A 559 11.94 13.66 -17.82
N VAL A 560 11.27 14.43 -16.97
CA VAL A 560 11.77 15.73 -16.52
C VAL A 560 12.87 15.55 -15.46
N PRO A 561 14.07 16.16 -15.61
CA PRO A 561 15.12 16.07 -14.61
C PRO A 561 14.70 16.69 -13.27
N LYS A 562 14.99 16.00 -12.15
CA LYS A 562 14.58 16.43 -10.79
C LYS A 562 15.12 17.79 -10.35
N ASN A 563 16.24 18.24 -10.91
CA ASN A 563 16.88 19.51 -10.56
C ASN A 563 16.67 20.58 -11.65
N SER A 564 15.64 20.43 -12.48
CA SER A 564 15.33 21.39 -13.54
C SER A 564 14.32 22.44 -13.05
N PRO A 565 14.35 23.68 -13.59
CA PRO A 565 13.34 24.70 -13.26
C PRO A 565 11.91 24.23 -13.52
N VAL A 566 11.71 23.35 -14.51
CA VAL A 566 10.42 22.75 -14.84
C VAL A 566 9.94 21.84 -13.70
N ASN A 567 10.82 20.97 -13.18
CA ASN A 567 10.47 20.12 -12.04
C ASN A 567 10.20 20.96 -10.79
N ASP A 568 11.01 21.99 -10.53
CA ASP A 568 10.84 22.85 -9.36
C ASP A 568 9.50 23.60 -9.38
N ALA A 569 9.11 24.13 -10.55
CA ALA A 569 7.80 24.76 -10.74
C ALA A 569 6.65 23.77 -10.50
N TYR A 570 6.76 22.56 -11.05
CA TYR A 570 5.73 21.54 -10.92
C TYR A 570 5.59 21.00 -9.48
N VAL A 571 6.71 20.73 -8.81
CA VAL A 571 6.72 20.28 -7.40
C VAL A 571 6.12 21.36 -6.50
N TRP A 572 6.53 22.63 -6.68
CA TRP A 572 5.94 23.75 -5.95
C TRP A 572 4.43 23.82 -6.15
N PHE A 573 3.95 23.73 -7.41
CA PHE A 573 2.53 23.76 -7.73
C PHE A 573 1.75 22.66 -6.99
N ILE A 574 2.22 21.41 -7.06
CA ILE A 574 1.56 20.30 -6.38
C ILE A 574 1.56 20.43 -4.87
N ASP A 575 2.63 20.98 -4.29
CA ASP A 575 2.68 21.24 -2.85
C ASP A 575 1.68 22.32 -2.43
N GLN A 576 1.51 23.38 -3.23
CA GLN A 576 0.49 24.41 -2.99
C GLN A 576 -0.94 23.89 -3.14
N VAL A 577 -1.20 23.02 -4.12
CA VAL A 577 -2.50 22.35 -4.25
C VAL A 577 -2.76 21.47 -3.03
N LYS A 578 -1.79 20.65 -2.61
CA LYS A 578 -1.95 19.72 -1.47
C LYS A 578 -2.07 20.42 -0.11
N SER A 579 -1.46 21.59 0.04
CA SER A 579 -1.60 22.43 1.24
C SER A 579 -2.96 23.15 1.29
N GLY A 580 -3.65 23.26 0.16
CA GLY A 580 -4.90 24.00 -0.01
C GLY A 580 -4.70 25.48 -0.30
N ALA A 581 -3.46 25.92 -0.58
CA ALA A 581 -3.16 27.30 -0.96
C ALA A 581 -3.66 27.62 -2.39
N ILE A 582 -3.61 26.65 -3.30
CA ILE A 582 -4.26 26.74 -4.61
C ILE A 582 -5.60 25.99 -4.53
N PRO A 583 -6.74 26.66 -4.77
CA PRO A 583 -8.04 26.01 -4.78
C PRO A 583 -8.18 25.11 -6.01
N VAL A 584 -8.80 23.94 -5.83
CA VAL A 584 -9.03 22.96 -6.89
C VAL A 584 -10.43 22.36 -6.82
N VAL A 585 -10.95 21.95 -7.97
CA VAL A 585 -12.20 21.21 -8.14
C VAL A 585 -11.85 19.73 -8.36
N LEU A 586 -12.39 18.86 -7.50
CA LEU A 586 -12.10 17.42 -7.51
C LEU A 586 -13.32 16.59 -7.96
N ASP A 587 -14.44 17.24 -8.26
CA ASP A 587 -15.59 16.58 -8.86
C ASP A 587 -15.40 16.53 -10.38
N TRP A 588 -15.07 15.34 -10.88
CA TRP A 588 -14.79 15.08 -12.28
C TRP A 588 -15.86 14.10 -12.81
N PRO A 589 -17.03 14.61 -13.23
CA PRO A 589 -18.11 13.74 -13.71
C PRO A 589 -17.75 13.09 -15.05
N ASP A 590 -18.41 11.98 -15.35
CA ASP A 590 -18.39 11.38 -16.68
C ASP A 590 -19.21 12.24 -17.65
N MET A 591 -18.53 12.80 -18.64
CA MET A 591 -19.07 13.67 -19.67
C MET A 591 -19.15 12.99 -21.05
N THR A 592 -18.70 11.74 -21.17
CA THR A 592 -18.59 11.03 -22.46
C THR A 592 -19.93 10.89 -23.18
N GLN A 593 -21.03 10.74 -22.43
CA GLN A 593 -22.40 10.66 -22.96
C GLN A 593 -22.86 11.92 -23.73
N TYR A 594 -22.18 13.06 -23.53
CA TYR A 594 -22.50 14.32 -24.20
C TYR A 594 -21.58 14.61 -25.39
N MET A 595 -20.62 13.73 -25.68
CA MET A 595 -19.64 13.91 -26.74
C MET A 595 -20.03 13.12 -27.99
N THR A 596 -20.21 13.83 -29.10
CA THR A 596 -20.52 13.26 -30.42
C THR A 596 -19.43 12.29 -30.89
N ARG A 597 -18.16 12.57 -30.58
CA ARG A 597 -17.02 11.74 -30.99
C ARG A 597 -16.91 10.38 -30.29
N PHE A 598 -17.64 10.18 -29.19
CA PHE A 598 -17.75 8.91 -28.47
C PHE A 598 -19.11 8.22 -28.68
N ALA A 599 -20.03 8.84 -29.43
CA ALA A 599 -21.32 8.24 -29.79
C ALA A 599 -21.21 7.14 -30.86
N ASP A 600 -20.08 7.05 -31.57
CA ASP A 600 -19.79 5.94 -32.49
C ASP A 600 -19.28 4.71 -31.72
N TYR A 601 -20.22 3.86 -31.32
CA TYR A 601 -19.94 2.58 -30.67
C TYR A 601 -18.96 1.69 -31.48
N GLY A 602 -18.88 1.85 -32.80
CA GLY A 602 -17.97 1.09 -33.66
C GLY A 602 -16.55 1.67 -33.78
N ARG A 603 -16.33 2.95 -33.46
CA ARG A 603 -15.01 3.60 -33.60
C ARG A 603 -13.96 2.96 -32.70
N LYS A 604 -14.33 2.68 -31.43
CA LYS A 604 -13.47 2.00 -30.47
C LYS A 604 -13.06 0.61 -30.95
N GLU A 605 -14.02 -0.14 -31.49
CA GLU A 605 -13.75 -1.47 -32.05
C GLU A 605 -12.84 -1.40 -33.28
N ARG A 606 -13.06 -0.45 -34.19
CA ARG A 606 -12.17 -0.22 -35.35
C ARG A 606 -10.76 0.18 -34.93
N HIS A 607 -10.62 1.05 -33.92
CA HIS A 607 -9.33 1.42 -33.33
C HIS A 607 -8.59 0.21 -32.78
N ILE A 608 -9.26 -0.61 -31.96
CA ILE A 608 -8.68 -1.81 -31.39
C ILE A 608 -8.29 -2.80 -32.49
N ARG A 609 -9.14 -3.02 -33.51
CA ARG A 609 -8.82 -3.90 -34.64
C ARG A 609 -7.61 -3.39 -35.42
N ALA A 610 -7.52 -2.09 -35.69
CA ALA A 610 -6.38 -1.49 -36.39
C ALA A 610 -5.07 -1.65 -35.58
N VAL A 611 -5.11 -1.43 -34.27
CA VAL A 611 -3.95 -1.68 -33.39
C VAL A 611 -3.60 -3.17 -33.35
N ALA A 612 -4.59 -4.06 -33.24
CA ALA A 612 -4.38 -5.51 -33.24
C ALA A 612 -3.73 -5.98 -34.55
N GLN A 613 -4.23 -5.52 -35.70
CA GLN A 613 -3.65 -5.81 -37.00
C GLN A 613 -2.22 -5.29 -37.12
N TRP A 614 -1.96 -4.05 -36.67
CA TRP A 614 -0.60 -3.51 -36.65
C TRP A 614 0.34 -4.38 -35.82
N VAL A 615 -0.08 -4.83 -34.63
CA VAL A 615 0.71 -5.73 -33.78
C VAL A 615 0.97 -7.07 -34.46
N LEU A 616 -0.07 -7.69 -35.05
CA LEU A 616 0.05 -8.97 -35.74
C LEU A 616 0.99 -8.88 -36.95
N GLN A 617 0.90 -7.80 -37.73
CA GLN A 617 1.81 -7.54 -38.86
C GLN A 617 3.23 -7.27 -38.38
N ARG A 618 3.40 -6.43 -37.36
CA ARG A 618 4.72 -6.00 -36.87
C ARG A 618 5.50 -7.14 -36.23
N LEU A 619 4.80 -8.02 -35.53
CA LEU A 619 5.40 -9.16 -34.84
C LEU A 619 5.47 -10.43 -35.70
N GLY A 620 5.10 -10.39 -36.99
CA GLY A 620 5.23 -11.52 -37.93
C GLY A 620 4.67 -12.83 -37.37
N ASP A 621 5.22 -13.99 -37.74
CA ASP A 621 4.95 -15.28 -37.06
C ASP A 621 5.96 -15.58 -35.92
N VAL A 622 6.06 -14.72 -34.90
CA VAL A 622 6.91 -14.95 -33.69
C VAL A 622 6.36 -16.01 -32.73
#